data_AF-I7LAS6-F1
#
_entry.id   AF-I7LAS6-F1
#
_cell.length_a   1.000
_cell.length_b   1.000
_cell.length_c   1.000
_cell.angle_alpha   90.00
_cell.angle_beta   90.00
_cell.angle_gamma   90.00
#
_symmetry.space_group_name_H-M   'P 1'
#
loop_
_entity.id
_entity.type
_entity.pdbx_description
1 polymer ?
#
loop_
_entity_poly.entity_id
_entity_poly.type
_entity_poly.pdbx_seq_one_letter_code
_entity_poly.pdbx_strand_id
1 'polypeptide(L)' 'MADMPENKEIKLSTDYEDHTINMEFSDNLVDDREKGYILSAAFFAFAASQGLDKQEVIEMVNSHYDQFTGDDGASLFKRL' A
#
# COMPACT_ATOMS: atom_id res chain seq x y z
N MET A 1 14.02 -31.74 3.17
CA MET A 1 12.71 -31.10 3.34
C MET A 1 12.90 -29.66 2.92
N ALA A 2 12.13 -29.16 1.95
CA ALA A 2 12.19 -27.74 1.64
C ALA A 2 11.54 -27.01 2.81
N ASP A 3 12.30 -26.17 3.51
CA ASP A 3 11.73 -25.29 4.54
C ASP A 3 10.59 -24.52 3.90
N MET A 4 9.40 -24.62 4.49
CA MET A 4 8.28 -23.80 4.05
C MET A 4 8.68 -22.34 4.31
N PRO A 5 8.39 -21.42 3.37
CA PRO A 5 8.65 -20.01 3.60
C PRO A 5 7.99 -19.58 4.92
N GLU A 6 8.74 -18.88 5.77
CA GLU A 6 8.16 -18.30 6.97
C GLU A 6 7.05 -17.31 6.59
N ASN A 7 6.01 -17.27 7.41
CA ASN A 7 4.96 -16.29 7.25
C ASN A 7 5.52 -14.88 7.47
N LYS A 8 5.05 -13.94 6.66
CA LYS A 8 5.36 -12.52 6.76
C LYS A 8 4.10 -11.77 7.15
N GLU A 9 4.24 -10.73 7.96
CA GLU A 9 3.11 -9.98 8.52
C GLU A 9 3.30 -8.48 8.29
N ILE A 10 2.19 -7.80 8.02
CA ILE A 10 2.09 -6.34 8.02
C ILE A 10 0.92 -5.98 8.94
N LYS A 11 1.16 -5.15 9.96
CA LYS A 11 0.11 -4.63 10.84
C LYS A 11 -0.15 -3.17 10.50
N LEU A 12 -1.42 -2.84 10.27
CA LEU A 12 -1.88 -1.49 9.99
C LEU A 12 -2.65 -0.98 11.22
N SER A 13 -2.33 0.22 11.68
CA SER A 13 -3.12 0.91 12.71
C SER A 13 -3.35 2.36 12.33
N THR A 14 -4.51 2.88 12.70
CA THR A 14 -4.87 4.29 12.49
C THR A 14 -4.76 5.03 13.81
N ASP A 15 -3.97 6.10 13.81
CA ASP A 15 -3.99 7.09 14.88
C ASP A 15 -4.87 8.26 14.42
N TYR A 16 -6.06 8.36 14.97
CA TYR A 16 -7.00 9.43 14.62
C TYR A 16 -6.67 10.75 15.33
N GLU A 17 -5.87 10.74 16.40
CA GLU A 17 -5.43 11.97 17.07
C GLU A 17 -4.35 12.66 16.23
N ASP A 18 -3.40 11.88 15.71
CA ASP A 18 -2.32 12.39 14.86
C ASP A 18 -2.66 12.37 13.35
N HIS A 19 -3.86 11.91 12.98
CA HIS A 19 -4.29 11.72 11.58
C HIS A 19 -3.31 10.88 10.75
N THR A 20 -2.73 9.83 11.34
CA THR A 20 -1.73 8.98 10.68
C THR A 20 -2.20 7.54 10.49
N ILE A 21 -1.65 6.88 9.47
CA ILE A 21 -1.71 5.44 9.30
C ILE A 21 -0.31 4.90 9.58
N ASN A 22 -0.19 4.09 10.63
CA ASN A 22 1.04 3.46 11.06
C ASN A 22 1.14 2.03 10.50
N MET A 23 2.37 1.61 10.18
CA MET A 23 2.65 0.29 9.64
C MET A 23 3.81 -0.37 10.39
N GLU A 24 3.62 -1.61 10.81
CA GLU A 24 4.67 -2.47 11.37
C GLU A 24 4.85 -3.70 10.47
N PHE A 25 6.10 -4.11 10.26
CA PHE A 25 6.46 -5.25 9.42
C PHE A 25 7.12 -6.33 10.27
N SER A 26 6.89 -7.60 9.94
CA SER A 26 7.61 -8.70 10.57
C SER A 26 9.11 -8.63 10.28
N ASP A 27 9.94 -9.13 11.21
CA ASP A 27 11.40 -9.05 11.13
C ASP A 27 11.99 -9.66 9.85
N ASN A 28 11.30 -10.65 9.27
CA ASN A 28 11.69 -11.36 8.05
C ASN A 28 11.17 -10.70 6.76
N LEU A 29 10.48 -9.55 6.84
CA LEU A 29 9.99 -8.76 5.71
C LEU A 29 10.82 -7.47 5.56
N VAL A 30 12.05 -7.63 5.07
CA VAL A 30 13.02 -6.52 4.95
C VAL A 30 13.07 -5.86 3.56
N ASP A 31 12.77 -6.58 2.48
CA ASP A 31 12.82 -6.05 1.11
C ASP A 31 11.63 -5.12 0.84
N ASP A 32 11.91 -3.86 0.54
CA ASP A 32 10.89 -2.84 0.25
C ASP A 32 10.04 -3.16 -0.98
N ARG A 33 10.59 -3.87 -1.98
CA ARG A 33 9.81 -4.32 -3.14
C ARG A 33 8.79 -5.37 -2.70
N GLU A 34 9.20 -6.28 -1.84
CA GLU A 34 8.31 -7.31 -1.31
C GLU A 34 7.19 -6.69 -0.46
N LYS A 35 7.52 -5.71 0.40
CA LYS A 35 6.50 -4.91 1.13
C LYS A 35 5.51 -4.28 0.17
N GLY A 36 5.99 -3.64 -0.89
CA GLY A 36 5.17 -3.02 -1.93
C GLY A 36 4.25 -4.01 -2.64
N TYR A 37 4.74 -5.20 -2.97
CA TYR A 37 3.92 -6.25 -3.57
C TYR A 37 2.81 -6.74 -2.64
N ILE A 38 3.12 -7.02 -1.38
CA ILE A 38 2.13 -7.50 -0.39
C ILE A 38 1.05 -6.45 -0.17
N LEU A 39 1.44 -5.18 0.04
CA LEU A 39 0.49 -4.08 0.25
C LEU A 39 -0.42 -3.86 -0.98
N SER A 40 0.16 -3.88 -2.18
CA SER A 40 -0.61 -3.75 -3.43
C SER A 40 -1.59 -4.91 -3.59
N ALA A 41 -1.14 -6.15 -3.36
CA ALA A 41 -1.99 -7.33 -3.44
C ALA A 41 -3.12 -7.28 -2.41
N ALA A 42 -2.85 -6.85 -1.17
CA ALA A 42 -3.86 -6.68 -0.13
C ALA A 42 -4.92 -5.64 -0.53
N PHE A 43 -4.48 -4.48 -1.05
CA PHE A 43 -5.40 -3.44 -1.55
C PHE A 43 -6.28 -3.95 -2.69
N PHE A 44 -5.71 -4.61 -3.71
CA PHE A 44 -6.49 -5.14 -4.83
C PHE A 44 -7.42 -6.28 -4.42
N ALA A 45 -6.99 -7.15 -3.49
CA ALA A 45 -7.85 -8.21 -2.95
C ALA A 45 -9.04 -7.61 -2.19
N PHE A 46 -8.80 -6.57 -1.38
CA PHE A 46 -9.87 -5.83 -0.73
C PHE A 46 -10.81 -5.19 -1.75
N ALA A 47 -10.30 -4.45 -2.73
CA ALA A 47 -11.12 -3.80 -3.76
C ALA A 47 -12.00 -4.82 -4.51
N ALA A 48 -11.42 -5.95 -4.92
CA ALA A 48 -12.16 -7.04 -5.56
C ALA A 48 -13.24 -7.63 -4.64
N SER A 49 -12.97 -7.78 -3.34
CA SER A 49 -13.95 -8.26 -2.35
C SER A 49 -15.13 -7.31 -2.15
N GLN A 50 -14.92 -6.01 -2.37
CA GLN A 50 -15.96 -4.99 -2.31
C GLN A 50 -16.74 -4.86 -3.63
N GLY A 51 -16.35 -5.62 -4.66
CA GLY A 51 -16.97 -5.54 -5.99
C GLY A 51 -16.56 -4.31 -6.79
N LEU A 52 -15.50 -3.60 -6.37
CA LEU A 52 -15.00 -2.45 -7.11
C LEU A 52 -14.43 -2.90 -8.45
N ASP A 53 -14.86 -2.22 -9.50
CA ASP A 53 -14.29 -2.43 -10.82
C ASP A 53 -12.97 -1.67 -10.98
N LYS A 54 -12.29 -1.94 -12.10
CA LYS A 54 -11.00 -1.32 -12.42
C LYS A 54 -11.09 0.20 -12.46
N GLN A 55 -12.19 0.75 -12.97
CA GLN A 55 -12.36 2.18 -13.17
C GLN A 55 -12.59 2.89 -11.84
N GLU A 56 -13.40 2.32 -10.95
CA GLU A 56 -13.60 2.82 -9.58
C GLU A 56 -12.30 2.82 -8.78
N VAL A 57 -11.46 1.78 -8.93
CA VAL A 57 -10.13 1.75 -8.30
C VAL A 57 -9.21 2.84 -8.84
N ILE A 58 -9.23 3.08 -10.16
CA ILE A 58 -8.46 4.16 -10.80
C ILE A 58 -8.95 5.53 -10.30
N GLU A 59 -10.26 5.74 -10.21
CA GLU A 59 -10.84 7.00 -9.72
C GLU A 59 -10.50 7.25 -8.25
N MET A 60 -10.56 6.22 -7.40
CA MET A 60 -10.15 6.30 -6.00
C MET A 60 -8.68 6.71 -5.85
N VAL A 61 -7.79 6.16 -6.70
CA VAL A 61 -6.39 6.60 -6.74
C VAL A 61 -6.32 8.05 -7.21
N ASN A 62 -6.87 8.41 -8.38
CA ASN A 62 -6.71 9.75 -8.93
C ASN A 62 -7.31 10.86 -8.06
N SER A 63 -8.46 10.61 -7.42
CA SER A 63 -9.17 11.63 -6.62
C SER A 63 -8.49 11.96 -5.30
N HIS A 64 -7.80 11.00 -4.69
CA HIS A 64 -7.20 11.14 -3.37
C HIS A 64 -5.68 11.15 -3.40
N TYR A 65 -5.04 10.49 -4.36
CA TYR A 65 -3.58 10.44 -4.48
C TYR A 65 -3.00 11.79 -4.87
N ASP A 66 -3.69 12.54 -5.72
CA ASP A 66 -3.30 13.92 -6.05
C ASP A 66 -3.35 14.85 -4.83
N GLN A 67 -4.13 14.53 -3.78
CA GLN A 67 -4.12 15.29 -2.52
C GLN A 67 -2.84 15.05 -1.70
N PHE A 68 -2.13 13.94 -1.95
CA PHE A 68 -0.87 13.60 -1.28
C PHE A 68 0.37 13.85 -2.17
N THR A 69 0.21 13.90 -3.50
CA THR A 69 1.33 14.12 -4.45
C THR A 69 1.24 15.42 -5.24
N GLY A 70 0.11 16.10 -5.18
CA GLY A 70 -0.13 17.38 -5.84
C GLY A 70 0.47 18.52 -5.02
N ASP A 71 1.53 19.10 -5.57
CA ASP A 71 2.08 20.42 -5.25
C ASP A 71 3.23 20.57 -4.24
N ASP A 72 4.12 19.57 -4.14
CA ASP A 72 5.46 19.75 -3.52
C ASP A 72 6.63 19.64 -4.53
N GLY A 73 6.35 19.67 -5.84
CA GLY A 73 7.38 19.58 -6.88
C GLY A 73 8.11 18.22 -6.97
N ALA A 74 7.73 17.25 -6.14
CA ALA A 74 8.26 15.88 -6.06
C ALA A 74 7.56 14.90 -7.02
N SER A 75 7.13 15.36 -8.20
CA SER A 75 6.53 14.51 -9.22
C SER A 75 7.47 13.34 -9.57
N LEU A 76 6.94 12.11 -9.51
CA LEU A 76 7.61 10.87 -9.93
C LEU A 76 8.22 10.96 -11.35
N PHE A 77 7.67 11.82 -12.21
CA PHE A 77 8.17 12.03 -13.57
C PHE A 77 9.42 12.93 -13.67
N LYS A 78 9.82 13.64 -12.61
CA LYS A 78 11.13 14.33 -12.57
C LYS A 78 12.28 13.41 -12.14
N ARG A 79 11.97 12.21 -11.65
CA ARG A 79 12.96 11.21 -11.19
C ARG A 79 13.27 10.14 -12.25
N LEU A 80 12.72 10.26 -13.47
CA LEU A 80 13.03 9.42 -14.62
C LEU A 80 13.94 10.16 -15.61
#